data_AF-A0A932EK18-F1
#
_entry.id   AF-A0A932EK18-F1
#
_cell.length_a   1.000
_cell.length_b   1.000
_cell.length_c   1.000
_cell.angle_alpha   90.00
_cell.angle_beta   90.00
_cell.angle_gamma   90.00
#
_symmetry.space_group_name_H-M   'P 1'
#
loop_
_entity.id
_entity.type
_entity.pdbx_description
1 polymer ?
#
loop_
_entity_poly.entity_id
_entity_poly.type
_entity_poly.pdbx_seq_one_letter_code
_entity_poly.pdbx_strand_id
1 'polypeptide(L)'
;MKFVADLHLHSKYSRAVSQDMVLPTMAAWGKKKGIDILTTGDWTHPLWFREIRGLLEEAGEGVYKLKSPHFAPPTGEASRGKQNEPLFLLTVEVSSIYSQGGKLRRIHNLIFAPDFDTAEKINQELHRRSVNLLSDGRPIMGLSSINLMELVLGIDKNALLIPCHAWTPWFSLYGSNSGFDSIEECFGDWAKYIYGVETGLSSDPEM
;
A
#
# COMPACT_ATOMS: atom_id res chain seq x y z
N MET A 1 2.02 9.28 -22.23
CA MET A 1 3.27 9.49 -21.45
C MET A 1 3.70 8.15 -20.88
N LYS A 2 4.99 7.85 -20.78
CA LYS A 2 5.49 6.63 -20.12
C LYS A 2 6.07 7.01 -18.77
N PHE A 3 5.81 6.20 -17.74
CA PHE A 3 6.37 6.35 -16.40
C PHE A 3 6.62 4.98 -15.78
N VAL A 4 7.50 4.93 -14.78
CA VAL A 4 7.81 3.74 -13.97
C VAL A 4 7.32 3.98 -12.55
N ALA A 5 6.60 3.01 -11.99
CA ALA A 5 6.03 3.12 -10.65
C ALA A 5 6.39 1.91 -9.78
N ASP A 6 6.63 2.18 -8.50
CA ASP A 6 6.74 1.16 -7.44
C ASP A 6 5.72 1.48 -6.35
N LEU A 7 4.62 0.72 -6.34
CA LEU A 7 3.39 1.07 -5.64
C LEU A 7 3.18 0.26 -4.35
N HIS A 8 4.12 -0.62 -4.01
CA HIS A 8 4.07 -1.43 -2.81
C HIS A 8 5.44 -1.44 -2.11
N LEU A 9 5.57 -0.54 -1.13
CA LEU A 9 6.72 -0.40 -0.25
C LEU A 9 6.22 -0.30 1.18
N HIS A 10 7.15 -0.53 2.12
CA HIS A 10 6.91 -0.36 3.54
C HIS A 10 7.79 0.73 4.14
N SER A 11 7.27 1.38 5.16
CA SER A 11 7.94 2.39 5.98
C SER A 11 8.79 1.76 7.08
N LYS A 12 9.57 2.60 7.78
CA LYS A 12 10.30 2.25 9.00
C LYS A 12 9.43 1.69 10.14
N TYR A 13 8.10 1.81 10.06
CA TYR A 13 7.15 1.33 11.07
C TYR A 13 6.66 -0.09 10.83
N SER A 14 6.92 -0.67 9.66
CA SER A 14 6.68 -2.09 9.43
C SER A 14 7.75 -2.97 10.07
N ARG A 15 7.33 -4.15 10.56
CA ARG A 15 8.27 -5.12 11.10
C ARG A 15 9.22 -5.64 10.03
N ALA A 16 10.48 -5.85 10.42
CA ALA A 16 11.56 -6.33 9.56
C ALA A 16 11.86 -5.41 8.34
N VAL A 17 11.57 -4.11 8.48
CA VAL A 17 11.90 -3.08 7.49
C VAL A 17 12.99 -2.15 8.04
N SER A 18 13.87 -1.66 7.16
CA SER A 18 14.96 -0.75 7.56
C SER A 18 14.41 0.55 8.16
N GLN A 19 15.09 1.08 9.18
CA GLN A 19 14.76 2.38 9.77
C GLN A 19 15.00 3.56 8.81
N ASP A 20 15.78 3.32 7.74
CA ASP A 20 16.02 4.29 6.67
C ASP A 20 14.87 4.39 5.66
N MET A 21 13.82 3.56 5.79
CA MET A 21 12.62 3.63 4.95
C MET A 21 11.74 4.82 5.34
N VAL A 22 12.23 6.02 5.02
CA VAL A 22 11.57 7.33 5.15
C VAL A 22 11.45 8.01 3.79
N LEU A 23 10.44 8.87 3.60
CA LEU A 23 10.12 9.44 2.27
C LEU A 23 11.31 10.15 1.59
N PRO A 24 12.15 10.96 2.27
CA PRO A 24 13.31 11.59 1.63
C PRO A 24 14.32 10.56 1.09
N THR A 25 14.59 9.49 1.85
CA THR A 25 15.47 8.40 1.44
C THR A 25 14.85 7.62 0.28
N MET A 26 13.56 7.30 0.35
CA MET A 26 12.83 6.64 -0.73
C MET A 26 12.89 7.45 -2.03
N ALA A 27 12.64 8.76 -1.98
CA ALA A 27 12.72 9.65 -3.14
C ALA A 27 14.14 9.70 -3.74
N ALA A 28 15.17 9.81 -2.89
CA ALA A 28 16.56 9.84 -3.36
C ALA A 28 16.95 8.55 -4.11
N TRP A 29 16.57 7.39 -3.56
CA TRP A 29 16.84 6.10 -4.21
C TRP A 29 15.93 5.84 -5.41
N GLY A 30 14.66 6.24 -5.37
CA GLY A 30 13.73 6.17 -6.50
C GLY A 30 14.26 6.95 -7.69
N LYS A 31 14.73 8.19 -7.45
CA LYS A 31 15.41 9.01 -8.46
C LYS A 31 16.65 8.31 -9.03
N LYS A 32 17.49 7.72 -8.17
CA LYS A 32 18.68 6.99 -8.62
C LYS A 32 18.34 5.74 -9.45
N LYS A 33 17.21 5.08 -9.15
CA LYS A 33 16.68 3.91 -9.88
C LYS A 33 15.90 4.28 -11.15
N GLY A 34 15.52 5.55 -11.35
CA GLY A 34 14.68 5.98 -12.45
C GLY A 34 13.21 5.63 -12.27
N ILE A 35 12.71 5.65 -11.04
CA ILE A 35 11.30 5.46 -10.70
C ILE A 35 10.62 6.84 -10.63
N ASP A 36 9.56 7.03 -11.40
CA ASP A 36 8.84 8.30 -11.48
C ASP A 36 7.79 8.45 -10.37
N ILE A 37 7.20 7.34 -9.91
CA ILE A 37 6.16 7.32 -8.88
C ILE A 37 6.47 6.24 -7.84
N LEU A 38 6.48 6.61 -6.57
CA LEU A 38 6.59 5.73 -5.43
C LEU A 38 5.28 5.69 -4.66
N THR A 39 5.15 4.75 -3.72
CA THR A 39 4.14 4.83 -2.66
C THR A 39 4.72 5.40 -1.37
N THR A 40 3.87 6.00 -0.55
CA THR A 40 4.19 6.29 0.86
C THR A 40 4.32 5.03 1.71
N GLY A 41 3.57 3.97 1.38
CA GLY A 41 3.36 2.81 2.23
C GLY A 41 2.67 3.15 3.56
N ASP A 42 2.12 2.14 4.23
CA ASP A 42 1.83 2.11 5.68
C ASP A 42 1.08 3.31 6.28
N TRP A 43 0.29 4.06 5.50
CA TRP A 43 -0.36 5.29 5.97
C TRP A 43 -1.39 5.05 7.08
N THR A 44 -1.70 3.80 7.40
CA THR A 44 -2.50 3.43 8.57
C THR A 44 -1.79 3.64 9.89
N HIS A 45 -0.45 3.59 9.92
CA HIS A 45 0.30 3.77 11.15
C HIS A 45 0.26 5.26 11.59
N PRO A 46 -0.26 5.59 12.79
CA PRO A 46 -0.61 6.97 13.13
C PRO A 46 0.58 7.93 13.18
N LEU A 47 1.75 7.45 13.64
CA LEU A 47 2.97 8.28 13.62
C LEU A 47 3.48 8.50 12.20
N TRP A 48 3.35 7.48 11.33
CA TRP A 48 3.76 7.58 9.94
C TRP A 48 2.83 8.51 9.18
N PHE A 49 1.51 8.37 9.38
CA PHE A 49 0.50 9.24 8.79
C PHE A 49 0.75 10.72 9.06
N ARG A 50 1.16 11.05 10.30
CA ARG A 50 1.55 12.41 10.68
C ARG A 50 2.81 12.87 9.96
N GLU A 51 3.83 12.01 9.85
CA GLU A 51 5.07 12.33 9.11
C GLU A 51 4.80 12.58 7.62
N ILE A 52 4.05 11.70 6.96
CA ILE A 52 3.75 11.84 5.52
C ILE A 52 2.93 13.10 5.22
N ARG A 53 1.90 13.43 6.04
CA ARG A 53 1.13 14.69 5.90
C ARG A 53 2.04 15.93 6.11
N GLY A 54 3.01 15.82 7.00
CA GLY A 54 4.00 16.86 7.25
C GLY A 54 4.93 17.09 6.06
N LEU A 55 5.39 16.00 5.43
CA LEU A 55 6.41 16.02 4.38
C LEU A 55 5.88 16.21 2.96
N LEU A 56 4.62 15.85 2.71
CA LEU A 56 4.03 15.88 1.37
C LEU A 56 3.11 17.08 1.13
N GLU A 57 3.12 17.57 -0.09
CA GLU A 57 2.13 18.49 -0.65
C GLU A 57 1.57 17.91 -1.96
N GLU A 58 0.31 18.22 -2.27
CA GLU A 58 -0.35 17.72 -3.47
C GLU A 58 0.26 18.33 -4.73
N ALA A 59 0.53 17.50 -5.72
CA ALA A 59 1.07 17.88 -7.04
C ALA A 59 0.00 17.87 -8.14
N GLY A 60 -1.26 17.55 -7.78
CA GLY A 60 -2.43 17.47 -8.65
C GLY A 60 -2.97 16.04 -8.78
N GLU A 61 -4.27 15.87 -9.01
CA GLU A 61 -4.90 14.58 -9.34
C GLU A 61 -4.58 13.42 -8.36
N GLY A 62 -4.45 13.71 -7.06
CA GLY A 62 -4.20 12.68 -6.04
C GLY A 62 -2.75 12.16 -5.98
N VAL A 63 -1.80 12.77 -6.70
CA VAL A 63 -0.36 12.53 -6.55
C VAL A 63 0.31 13.61 -5.70
N TYR A 64 1.35 13.22 -4.97
CA TYR A 64 2.02 14.07 -4.00
C TYR A 64 3.51 14.22 -4.32
N LYS A 65 4.12 15.30 -3.84
CA LYS A 65 5.57 15.52 -3.90
C LYS A 65 6.09 15.93 -2.53
N LEU A 66 7.38 15.72 -2.29
CA LEU A 66 8.05 16.20 -1.08
C LEU A 66 8.13 17.73 -1.05
N LYS A 67 7.87 18.31 0.12
CA LYS A 67 8.12 19.74 0.37
C LYS A 67 9.63 20.03 0.35
N SER A 68 10.04 21.10 -0.33
CA SER A 68 11.45 21.49 -0.40
C SER A 68 11.94 22.21 0.87
N PRO A 69 13.21 22.05 1.31
CA PRO A 69 14.21 21.06 0.91
C PRO A 69 14.51 20.11 2.09
N HIS A 70 13.74 19.04 2.26
CA HIS A 70 14.16 17.93 3.14
C HIS A 70 15.22 17.01 2.48
N PHE A 71 15.85 17.51 1.42
CA PHE A 71 16.79 16.79 0.58
C PHE A 71 18.22 16.98 1.04
N ALA A 72 18.72 16.01 1.78
CA ALA A 72 20.10 15.58 1.62
C ALA A 72 20.11 14.04 1.73
N PRO A 73 20.51 13.30 0.68
CA PRO A 73 20.82 11.89 0.87
C PRO A 73 21.94 11.76 1.92
N PRO A 74 21.96 10.70 2.75
CA PRO A 74 23.03 10.46 3.72
C PRO A 74 24.42 10.35 3.08
N THR A 75 24.46 10.02 1.79
CA THR A 75 25.68 9.87 1.01
C THR A 75 25.71 10.99 -0.03
N GLY A 76 26.75 11.84 0.00
CA GLY A 76 26.93 13.01 -0.87
C GLY A 76 27.15 12.71 -2.37
N GLU A 77 26.51 11.68 -2.91
CA GLU A 77 26.54 11.36 -4.33
C GLU A 77 25.53 12.23 -5.09
N ALA A 78 26.04 13.11 -5.95
CA ALA A 78 25.23 13.89 -6.86
C ALA A 78 24.43 12.95 -7.80
N SER A 79 23.11 13.15 -7.86
CA SER A 79 22.24 12.41 -8.77
C SER A 79 22.70 12.59 -10.22
N ARG A 80 22.95 11.48 -10.94
CA ARG A 80 23.26 11.51 -12.37
C ARG A 80 22.00 11.84 -13.17
N GLY A 81 21.94 13.03 -13.76
CA GLY A 81 20.96 13.41 -14.78
C GLY A 81 19.85 14.38 -14.33
N LYS A 82 19.19 15.02 -15.32
CA LYS A 82 18.02 15.89 -15.17
C LYS A 82 16.73 15.09 -14.92
N GLN A 83 16.73 14.16 -13.97
CA GLN A 83 15.48 13.48 -13.58
C GLN A 83 14.74 14.32 -12.53
N ASN A 84 13.42 14.42 -12.71
CA ASN A 84 12.52 15.00 -11.71
C ASN A 84 12.52 14.12 -10.46
N GLU A 85 12.12 14.69 -9.33
CA GLU A 85 11.93 13.93 -8.10
C GLU A 85 10.70 13.01 -8.25
N PRO A 86 10.74 11.78 -7.71
CA PRO A 86 9.60 10.89 -7.75
C PRO A 86 8.38 11.51 -7.05
N LEU A 87 7.21 11.31 -7.63
CA LEU A 87 5.93 11.59 -6.98
C LEU A 87 5.53 10.43 -6.06
N PHE A 88 4.54 10.67 -5.21
CA PHE A 88 4.03 9.71 -4.24
C PHE A 88 2.53 9.48 -4.40
N LEU A 89 2.12 8.23 -4.29
CA LEU A 89 0.72 7.80 -4.09
C LEU A 89 0.51 7.30 -2.67
N LEU A 90 -0.72 7.42 -2.17
CA LEU A 90 -1.10 6.93 -0.86
C LEU A 90 -1.54 5.46 -0.95
N THR A 91 -0.61 4.54 -0.76
CA THR A 91 -0.94 3.10 -0.66
C THR A 91 -0.59 2.52 0.70
N VAL A 92 -1.34 1.49 1.12
CA VAL A 92 -1.08 0.73 2.34
C VAL A 92 -1.39 -0.74 2.12
N GLU A 93 -0.50 -1.62 2.55
CA GLU A 93 -0.79 -3.04 2.66
C GLU A 93 -1.45 -3.33 4.02
N VAL A 94 -2.52 -4.12 4.02
CA VAL A 94 -3.19 -4.58 5.24
C VAL A 94 -3.30 -6.11 5.24
N SER A 95 -3.19 -6.73 6.42
CA SER A 95 -3.22 -8.19 6.57
C SER A 95 -4.56 -8.64 7.13
N SER A 96 -5.37 -9.31 6.30
CA SER A 96 -6.68 -9.84 6.67
C SER A 96 -6.55 -11.32 7.06
N ILE A 97 -6.85 -11.64 8.33
CA ILE A 97 -6.80 -13.01 8.87
C ILE A 97 -8.17 -13.37 9.44
N TYR A 98 -8.91 -14.26 8.76
CA TYR A 98 -10.31 -14.55 9.06
C TYR A 98 -10.72 -15.95 8.59
N SER A 99 -11.86 -16.44 9.06
CA SER A 99 -12.40 -17.74 8.61
C SER A 99 -13.43 -17.53 7.49
N GLN A 100 -13.29 -18.27 6.38
CA GLN A 100 -14.27 -18.28 5.27
C GLN A 100 -14.22 -19.62 4.53
N GLY A 101 -15.39 -20.16 4.18
CA GLY A 101 -15.49 -21.45 3.49
C GLY A 101 -14.90 -22.62 4.31
N GLY A 102 -15.00 -22.57 5.64
CA GLY A 102 -14.46 -23.60 6.53
C GLY A 102 -12.94 -23.61 6.68
N LYS A 103 -12.22 -22.62 6.12
CA LYS A 103 -10.75 -22.50 6.19
C LYS A 103 -10.33 -21.19 6.86
N LEU A 104 -9.19 -21.20 7.54
CA LEU A 104 -8.51 -19.97 7.96
C LEU A 104 -7.82 -19.33 6.74
N ARG A 105 -8.22 -18.12 6.41
CA ARG A 105 -7.69 -17.32 5.30
C ARG A 105 -6.71 -16.28 5.83
N ARG A 106 -5.66 -16.05 5.06
CA ARG A 106 -4.66 -15.00 5.31
C ARG A 106 -4.39 -14.33 3.99
N ILE A 107 -4.85 -13.10 3.83
CA ILE A 107 -4.82 -12.37 2.57
C ILE A 107 -4.28 -10.97 2.83
N HIS A 108 -3.25 -10.59 2.09
CA HIS A 108 -2.80 -9.21 2.04
C HIS A 108 -3.49 -8.48 0.90
N ASN A 109 -3.91 -7.26 1.17
CA ASN A 109 -4.52 -6.38 0.19
C ASN A 109 -3.82 -5.02 0.23
N LEU A 110 -3.62 -4.44 -0.94
CA LEU A 110 -3.07 -3.10 -1.14
C LEU A 110 -4.22 -2.14 -1.40
N ILE A 111 -4.36 -1.15 -0.52
CA ILE A 111 -5.40 -0.12 -0.62
C ILE A 111 -4.75 1.15 -1.15
N PHE A 112 -5.38 1.76 -2.15
CA PHE A 112 -5.02 3.07 -2.71
C PHE A 112 -6.08 4.07 -2.27
N ALA A 113 -5.65 5.09 -1.52
CA ALA A 113 -6.50 6.22 -1.18
C ALA A 113 -6.28 7.35 -2.20
N PRO A 114 -7.34 7.97 -2.74
CA PRO A 114 -7.21 9.08 -3.69
C PRO A 114 -6.66 10.35 -3.03
N ASP A 115 -6.90 10.52 -1.73
CA ASP A 115 -6.44 11.66 -0.95
C ASP A 115 -6.25 11.32 0.53
N PHE A 116 -5.64 12.25 1.27
CA PHE A 116 -5.42 12.09 2.70
C PHE A 116 -6.70 12.05 3.53
N ASP A 117 -7.79 12.68 3.09
CA ASP A 117 -9.05 12.70 3.83
C ASP A 117 -9.75 11.34 3.77
N THR A 118 -9.64 10.66 2.63
CA THR A 118 -10.08 9.27 2.44
C THR A 118 -9.24 8.33 3.28
N ALA A 119 -7.90 8.46 3.24
CA ALA A 119 -7.00 7.67 4.08
C ALA A 119 -7.31 7.85 5.57
N GLU A 120 -7.60 9.08 6.01
CA GLU A 120 -7.96 9.39 7.39
C GLU A 120 -9.31 8.77 7.80
N LYS A 121 -10.33 8.85 6.94
CA LYS A 121 -11.63 8.19 7.20
C LYS A 121 -11.47 6.67 7.31
N ILE A 122 -10.64 6.05 6.46
CA ILE A 122 -10.33 4.62 6.54
C ILE A 122 -9.66 4.30 7.89
N ASN A 123 -8.66 5.09 8.30
CA ASN A 123 -8.00 4.93 9.60
C ASN A 123 -8.98 5.04 10.77
N GLN A 124 -9.89 6.01 10.73
CA GLN A 124 -10.92 6.19 11.75
C GLN A 124 -11.84 4.96 11.82
N GLU A 125 -12.31 4.45 10.69
CA GLU A 125 -13.21 3.30 10.66
C GLU A 125 -12.51 2.00 11.09
N LEU A 126 -11.26 1.78 10.68
CA LEU A 126 -10.44 0.67 11.19
C LEU A 126 -10.24 0.76 12.70
N HIS A 127 -9.99 1.96 13.23
CA HIS A 127 -9.87 2.18 14.66
C HIS A 127 -11.20 1.94 15.41
N ARG A 128 -12.35 2.36 14.85
CA ARG A 128 -13.68 2.06 15.42
C ARG A 128 -13.96 0.56 15.50
N ARG A 129 -13.37 -0.22 14.59
CA ARG A 129 -13.42 -1.69 14.58
C ARG A 129 -12.35 -2.33 15.46
N SER A 130 -11.66 -1.55 16.30
CA SER A 130 -10.63 -2.00 17.23
C SER A 130 -9.41 -2.64 16.56
N VAL A 131 -9.10 -2.27 15.31
CA VAL A 131 -7.87 -2.70 14.65
C VAL A 131 -6.67 -1.96 15.29
N ASN A 132 -5.63 -2.71 15.64
CA ASN A 132 -4.40 -2.12 16.17
C ASN A 132 -3.54 -1.55 15.03
N LEU A 133 -3.56 -0.22 14.89
CA LEU A 133 -2.81 0.50 13.87
C LEU A 133 -1.41 0.93 14.34
N LEU A 134 -1.09 0.79 15.63
CA LEU A 134 0.16 1.32 16.21
C LEU A 134 1.29 0.28 16.24
N SER A 135 0.99 -1.01 16.17
CA SER A 135 2.00 -2.06 16.36
C SER A 135 2.86 -2.35 15.13
N ASP A 136 2.37 -2.05 13.92
CA ASP A 136 3.02 -2.39 12.65
C ASP A 136 2.50 -1.45 11.55
N GLY A 137 3.35 -1.12 10.58
CA GLY A 137 2.97 -0.41 9.34
C GLY A 137 1.94 -1.18 8.49
N ARG A 138 1.96 -2.51 8.56
CA ARG A 138 0.91 -3.39 8.02
C ARG A 138 0.01 -3.89 9.16
N PRO A 139 -1.16 -3.25 9.39
CA PRO A 139 -2.05 -3.70 10.45
C PRO A 139 -2.60 -5.09 10.13
N ILE A 140 -2.67 -5.93 11.17
CA ILE A 140 -3.31 -7.25 11.11
C ILE A 140 -4.72 -7.11 11.66
N MET A 141 -5.71 -7.58 10.90
CA MET A 141 -7.12 -7.42 11.22
C MET A 141 -7.94 -8.67 10.93
N GLY A 142 -9.02 -8.84 11.69
CA GLY A 142 -9.99 -9.93 11.54
C GLY A 142 -11.08 -9.67 10.49
N LEU A 143 -10.90 -8.67 9.63
CA LEU A 143 -11.87 -8.34 8.57
C LEU A 143 -11.68 -9.29 7.38
N SER A 144 -12.79 -9.75 6.80
CA SER A 144 -12.75 -10.44 5.52
C SER A 144 -12.41 -9.49 4.38
N SER A 145 -11.92 -10.02 3.26
CA SER A 145 -11.70 -9.22 2.04
C SER A 145 -12.99 -8.54 1.55
N ILE A 146 -14.14 -9.19 1.73
CA ILE A 146 -15.48 -8.64 1.46
C ILE A 146 -15.76 -7.41 2.33
N ASN A 147 -15.61 -7.55 3.65
CA ASN A 147 -15.89 -6.46 4.59
C ASN A 147 -14.89 -5.31 4.44
N LEU A 148 -13.66 -5.63 4.04
CA LEU A 148 -12.64 -4.63 3.72
C LEU A 148 -13.02 -3.82 2.47
N MET A 149 -13.45 -4.50 1.40
CA MET A 149 -13.96 -3.82 0.19
C MET A 149 -15.16 -2.92 0.50
N GLU A 150 -16.13 -3.43 1.25
CA GLU A 150 -17.31 -2.66 1.67
C GLU A 150 -16.92 -1.42 2.47
N LEU A 151 -15.97 -1.55 3.39
CA LEU A 151 -15.43 -0.43 4.18
C LEU A 151 -14.77 0.62 3.28
N VAL A 152 -13.83 0.19 2.43
CA VAL A 152 -13.03 1.10 1.60
C VAL A 152 -13.90 1.82 0.57
N LEU A 153 -14.69 1.08 -0.21
CA LEU A 153 -15.55 1.66 -1.26
C LEU A 153 -16.77 2.38 -0.69
N GLY A 154 -17.20 2.02 0.52
CA GLY A 154 -18.23 2.76 1.26
C GLY A 154 -17.76 4.14 1.73
N ILE A 155 -16.45 4.33 1.90
CA ILE A 155 -15.85 5.63 2.25
C ILE A 155 -15.61 6.47 0.99
N ASP A 156 -14.96 5.91 -0.02
CA ASP A 156 -14.76 6.57 -1.30
C ASP A 156 -14.75 5.55 -2.45
N LYS A 157 -15.62 5.76 -3.44
CA LYS A 157 -15.76 4.91 -4.62
C LYS A 157 -14.56 4.99 -5.59
N ASN A 158 -13.70 6.01 -5.44
CA ASN A 158 -12.48 6.19 -6.23
C ASN A 158 -11.27 5.54 -5.55
N ALA A 159 -11.41 5.04 -4.32
CA ALA A 159 -10.38 4.20 -3.72
C ALA A 159 -10.28 2.88 -4.49
N LEU A 160 -9.08 2.31 -4.53
CA LEU A 160 -8.81 1.03 -5.18
C LEU A 160 -8.29 0.05 -4.14
N LEU A 161 -8.63 -1.22 -4.32
CA LEU A 161 -8.03 -2.31 -3.58
C LEU A 161 -7.66 -3.42 -4.55
N ILE A 162 -6.44 -3.92 -4.44
CA ILE A 162 -5.98 -5.11 -5.16
C ILE A 162 -5.38 -6.12 -4.18
N PRO A 163 -5.51 -7.43 -4.44
CA PRO A 163 -4.80 -8.44 -3.66
C PRO A 163 -3.29 -8.36 -3.95
N CYS A 164 -2.48 -8.44 -2.90
CA CYS A 164 -1.02 -8.42 -3.00
C CYS A 164 -0.47 -9.79 -3.41
N HIS A 165 0.72 -9.79 -4.04
CA HIS A 165 1.59 -10.95 -4.30
C HIS A 165 0.86 -12.29 -4.45
N ALA A 166 -0.07 -12.33 -5.42
CA ALA A 166 -1.21 -13.24 -5.46
C ALA A 166 -0.87 -14.73 -5.43
N TRP A 167 0.36 -15.13 -5.78
CA TRP A 167 0.79 -16.53 -5.83
C TRP A 167 1.79 -16.94 -4.75
N THR A 168 2.15 -16.06 -3.82
CA THR A 168 3.03 -16.49 -2.72
C THR A 168 2.34 -17.55 -1.85
N PRO A 169 3.02 -18.57 -1.30
CA PRO A 169 2.32 -19.69 -0.64
C PRO A 169 1.46 -19.31 0.59
N TRP A 170 1.72 -18.15 1.19
CA TRP A 170 1.06 -17.63 2.37
C TRP A 170 0.67 -16.17 2.13
N PHE A 171 -0.38 -15.70 2.81
CA PHE A 171 -0.78 -14.27 2.79
C PHE A 171 -1.21 -13.70 1.43
N SER A 172 -1.55 -14.55 0.47
CA SER A 172 -1.90 -14.16 -0.90
C SER A 172 -3.26 -14.70 -1.34
N LEU A 173 -3.78 -14.16 -2.44
CA LEU A 173 -5.07 -14.57 -3.01
C LEU A 173 -5.10 -16.06 -3.39
N TYR A 174 -4.12 -16.55 -4.16
CA TYR A 174 -4.04 -17.92 -4.68
C TYR A 174 -3.00 -18.79 -3.94
N GLY A 175 -2.58 -18.37 -2.75
CA GLY A 175 -1.57 -19.08 -1.97
C GLY A 175 -2.02 -20.49 -1.57
N SER A 176 -1.15 -21.47 -1.82
CA SER A 176 -1.45 -22.90 -1.62
C SER A 176 -1.82 -23.30 -0.18
N ASN A 177 -1.48 -22.49 0.83
CA ASN A 177 -1.77 -22.81 2.23
C ASN A 177 -3.02 -22.12 2.80
N SER A 178 -3.40 -20.95 2.28
CA SER A 178 -4.46 -20.12 2.89
C SER A 178 -5.28 -19.29 1.91
N GLY A 179 -4.97 -19.33 0.61
CA GLY A 179 -5.63 -18.59 -0.46
C GLY A 179 -6.91 -19.27 -0.97
N PHE A 180 -7.63 -18.58 -1.83
CA PHE A 180 -8.86 -18.99 -2.50
C PHE A 180 -8.59 -19.56 -3.90
N ASP A 181 -9.61 -20.17 -4.48
CA ASP A 181 -9.55 -20.72 -5.83
C ASP A 181 -10.07 -19.74 -6.90
N SER A 182 -10.64 -18.59 -6.48
CA SER A 182 -11.09 -17.50 -7.37
C SER A 182 -11.16 -16.13 -6.67
N ILE A 183 -11.23 -15.05 -7.45
CA ILE A 183 -11.45 -13.68 -6.94
C ILE A 183 -12.86 -13.58 -6.34
N GLU A 184 -13.84 -14.21 -6.99
CA GLU A 184 -15.24 -14.25 -6.59
C GLU A 184 -15.42 -14.91 -5.22
N GLU A 185 -14.69 -16.00 -4.94
CA GLU A 185 -14.72 -16.60 -3.61
C GLU A 185 -14.11 -15.71 -2.53
N CYS A 186 -13.10 -14.90 -2.86
CA CYS A 186 -12.43 -14.02 -1.91
C CYS A 186 -13.23 -12.74 -1.64
N PHE A 187 -13.75 -12.12 -2.69
CA PHE A 187 -14.35 -10.78 -2.67
C PHE A 187 -15.88 -10.76 -2.87
N GLY A 188 -16.51 -11.88 -3.19
CA GLY A 188 -17.96 -11.96 -3.41
C GLY A 188 -18.44 -11.00 -4.49
N ASP A 189 -19.53 -10.29 -4.23
CA ASP A 189 -20.11 -9.29 -5.14
C ASP A 189 -19.18 -8.12 -5.46
N TRP A 190 -18.10 -7.93 -4.67
CA TRP A 190 -17.09 -6.90 -4.91
C TRP A 190 -16.02 -7.31 -5.91
N ALA A 191 -15.97 -8.58 -6.35
CA ALA A 191 -14.98 -9.07 -7.32
C ALA A 191 -14.92 -8.23 -8.60
N LYS A 192 -16.06 -7.69 -9.05
CA LYS A 192 -16.18 -6.79 -10.22
C LYS A 192 -15.41 -5.47 -10.09
N TYR A 193 -14.93 -5.12 -8.90
CA TYR A 193 -14.12 -3.93 -8.65
C TYR A 193 -12.62 -4.24 -8.45
N ILE A 194 -12.23 -5.51 -8.60
CA ILE A 194 -10.82 -5.90 -8.61
C ILE A 194 -10.29 -5.74 -10.04
N TYR A 195 -9.62 -4.61 -10.30
CA TYR A 195 -9.12 -4.25 -11.62
C TYR A 195 -7.75 -4.84 -11.96
N GLY A 196 -7.11 -5.49 -10.98
CA GLY A 196 -5.81 -6.11 -11.15
C GLY A 196 -5.39 -6.87 -9.90
N VAL A 197 -4.30 -7.62 -10.03
CA VAL A 197 -3.65 -8.33 -8.94
C VAL A 197 -2.15 -8.02 -9.00
N GLU A 198 -1.48 -7.98 -7.86
CA GLU A 198 -0.03 -7.91 -7.83
C GLU A 198 0.54 -9.32 -7.98
N THR A 199 1.36 -9.57 -9.01
CA THR A 199 2.00 -10.89 -9.24
C THR A 199 2.94 -11.28 -8.09
N GLY A 200 3.61 -10.29 -7.50
CA GLY A 200 4.64 -10.49 -6.49
C GLY A 200 5.93 -11.05 -7.11
N LEU A 201 6.81 -11.55 -6.24
CA LEU A 201 8.15 -12.02 -6.64
C LEU A 201 8.19 -13.48 -7.13
N SER A 202 7.09 -14.22 -6.98
CA SER A 202 7.02 -15.66 -7.24
C SER A 202 6.30 -16.01 -8.55
N SER A 203 5.88 -15.01 -9.33
CA SER A 203 5.21 -15.20 -10.62
C SER A 203 5.55 -14.09 -11.61
N ASP A 204 5.25 -14.32 -12.87
CA ASP A 204 5.28 -13.33 -13.96
C ASP A 204 3.85 -13.19 -14.55
N PRO A 205 3.60 -12.20 -15.43
CA PRO A 205 2.27 -12.01 -16.00
C PRO A 205 1.76 -13.12 -16.93
N GLU A 206 2.61 -14.07 -17.38
CA GLU A 206 2.18 -15.16 -18.27
C GLU A 206 1.67 -16.39 -17.51
N MET A 207 2.07 -16.56 -16.25
CA MET A 207 1.55 -17.59 -15.32
C MET A 207 0.06 -17.43 -15.01
#